data_AF-A0A0N0TR79-F1
#
_entry.id   AF-A0A0N0TR79-F1
#
_cell.length_a   1.000
_cell.length_b   1.000
_cell.length_c   1.000
_cell.angle_alpha   90.00
_cell.angle_beta   90.00
_cell.angle_gamma   90.00
#
_symmetry.space_group_name_H-M   'P 1'
#
loop_
_entity.id
_entity.type
_entity.pdbx_description
1 polymer ?
#
loop_
_entity_poly.entity_id
_entity_poly.type
_entity_poly.pdbx_seq_one_letter_code
_entity_poly.pdbx_strand_id
1 'polypeptide(L)'
;MTWTGLHVRLSWQTEHVDAFIADVLAPAIAEHRTAGRIADWFFIRYWHTGPHLRIRLRDGAGHADLIAEQLRAMVAAADHPELELDPDGYYDSVGTGRDTWLPHGDVREVPYEPEVGRYGGPDALPIAEEVFCRSTDVAVAVLRAARTPQAKLSAAVELVMATTTALGLDRPAAASWLRSMAAGWRLRFEPATAPTMSSHVAAHGLHAARAAHLSARWERLESAPTGAVAYWMRQVRTDVPRHVWASQLHMLLNRLGIVPSEERTLCWLAAATALAPTGVADFHADGGDAFDRRYLEASKYRPHADEQLPHKDSAHERPALLPWQRVVRLPDPPEPTTSLVSALRSRRTGRGDQLRGPLDATRLAALLWTAHGSMSDGSRPYPSAGALYTARLRLLAMSVDGLAPGVYDVDEVNRQLVTVTPAPEIGDVEATSSWFGEGAALVGGVDIATTPALLGLYVRIGELRRDYGLRAVRFGFAEAGHLAQNLTLVAAGLSLSMGVLGGFYDDLAHDLFTLDGVDDTLVYLMPVGSVGMSEIVSRVEAP
;
A
#
# COMPACT_ATOMS: atom_id res chain seq x y z
N MET A 1 -16.89 26.58 13.96
CA MET A 1 -15.69 26.17 14.71
C MET A 1 -14.50 26.78 14.01
N THR A 2 -13.54 27.34 14.76
CA THR A 2 -12.34 27.96 14.19
C THR A 2 -11.09 27.28 14.73
N TRP A 3 -10.04 27.19 13.91
CA TRP A 3 -8.77 26.60 14.31
C TRP A 3 -7.66 27.64 14.19
N THR A 4 -6.92 27.82 15.26
CA THR A 4 -5.67 28.60 15.28
C THR A 4 -4.50 27.64 15.19
N GLY A 5 -3.60 27.85 14.22
CA GLY A 5 -2.43 27.03 14.04
C GLY A 5 -1.17 27.68 14.58
N LEU A 6 -0.43 26.98 15.44
CA LEU A 6 0.88 27.41 15.94
C LEU A 6 1.92 26.37 15.54
N HIS A 7 2.96 26.77 14.81
CA HIS A 7 4.04 25.87 14.43
C HIS A 7 5.26 26.14 15.33
N VAL A 8 5.77 25.11 16.01
CA VAL A 8 6.85 25.18 17.01
C VAL A 8 8.05 24.36 16.52
N ARG A 9 9.17 25.01 16.22
CA ARG A 9 10.38 24.37 15.68
C ARG A 9 11.20 23.70 16.77
N LEU A 10 11.49 22.41 16.60
CA LEU A 10 12.13 21.55 17.60
C LEU A 10 13.23 20.70 16.95
N SER A 11 14.44 21.24 16.89
CA SER A 11 15.66 20.50 16.55
C SER A 11 16.16 19.63 17.72
N TRP A 12 15.35 18.68 18.20
CA TRP A 12 15.73 17.74 19.26
C TRP A 12 15.63 16.29 18.79
N GLN A 13 16.29 15.37 19.50
CA GLN A 13 16.07 13.93 19.31
C GLN A 13 14.60 13.57 19.56
N THR A 14 14.10 12.56 18.86
CA THR A 14 12.69 12.13 18.96
C THR A 14 12.27 11.88 20.39
N GLU A 15 13.11 11.24 21.22
CA GLU A 15 12.83 10.96 22.63
C GLU A 15 12.69 12.23 23.50
N HIS A 16 13.44 13.29 23.19
CA HIS A 16 13.30 14.59 23.86
C HIS A 16 12.02 15.31 23.41
N VAL A 17 11.66 15.23 22.12
CA VAL A 17 10.38 15.74 21.64
C VAL A 17 9.21 14.98 22.28
N ASP A 18 9.32 13.67 22.43
CA ASP A 18 8.34 12.81 23.10
C ASP A 18 8.13 13.23 24.56
N ALA A 19 9.24 13.45 25.29
CA ALA A 19 9.21 13.94 26.66
C ALA A 19 8.59 15.34 26.76
N PHE A 20 9.02 16.27 25.90
CA PHE A 20 8.46 17.62 25.84
C PHE A 20 6.93 17.61 25.61
N ILE A 21 6.46 16.80 24.66
CA ILE A 21 5.01 16.67 24.39
C ILE A 21 4.27 16.16 25.63
N ALA A 22 4.77 15.08 26.22
CA ALA A 22 4.11 14.36 27.31
C ALA A 22 4.09 15.15 28.63
N ASP A 23 5.21 15.81 28.96
CA ASP A 23 5.50 16.33 30.30
C ASP A 23 5.41 17.85 30.41
N VAL A 24 5.54 18.56 29.28
CA VAL A 24 5.56 20.04 29.27
C VAL A 24 4.38 20.58 28.48
N LEU A 25 4.28 20.22 27.19
CA LEU A 25 3.27 20.76 26.29
C LEU A 25 1.85 20.35 26.70
N ALA A 26 1.59 19.06 26.88
CA ALA A 26 0.24 18.57 27.15
C ALA A 26 -0.35 19.12 28.47
N PRO A 27 0.40 19.18 29.61
CA PRO A 27 -0.05 19.86 30.81
C PRO A 27 -0.35 21.35 30.57
N ALA A 28 0.54 22.09 29.90
CA ALA A 28 0.33 23.50 29.63
C ALA A 28 -0.94 23.74 28.81
N ILE A 29 -1.14 22.99 27.73
CA ILE A 29 -2.36 23.13 26.91
C ILE A 29 -3.63 22.73 27.69
N ALA A 30 -3.56 21.75 28.60
CA ALA A 30 -4.67 21.39 29.47
C ALA A 30 -5.09 22.53 30.41
N GLU A 31 -4.16 23.38 30.84
CA GLU A 31 -4.47 24.60 31.61
C GLU A 31 -5.26 25.61 30.78
N HIS A 32 -4.91 25.81 29.49
CA HIS A 32 -5.70 26.67 28.59
C HIS A 32 -7.11 26.12 28.37
N ARG A 33 -7.26 24.80 28.24
CA ARG A 33 -8.57 24.16 28.10
C ARG A 33 -9.41 24.34 29.37
N THR A 34 -8.82 24.13 30.54
CA THR A 34 -9.50 24.30 31.84
C THR A 34 -9.90 25.75 32.10
N ALA A 35 -9.08 26.71 31.67
CA ALA A 35 -9.36 28.14 31.76
C ALA A 35 -10.35 28.66 30.68
N GLY A 36 -10.89 27.78 29.83
CA GLY A 36 -11.82 28.16 28.76
C GLY A 36 -11.21 29.01 27.64
N ARG A 37 -9.89 29.02 27.50
CA ARG A 37 -9.18 29.80 26.47
C ARG A 37 -9.18 29.12 25.10
N ILE A 38 -9.33 27.79 25.10
CA ILE A 38 -9.47 26.94 23.91
C ILE A 38 -10.51 25.85 24.21
N ALA A 39 -11.21 25.35 23.19
CA ALA A 39 -12.17 24.26 23.36
C ALA A 39 -11.50 22.89 23.34
N ASP A 40 -10.55 22.68 22.43
CA ASP A 40 -9.77 21.45 22.30
C ASP A 40 -8.49 21.70 21.51
N TRP A 41 -7.64 20.67 21.36
CA TRP A 41 -6.42 20.79 20.59
C TRP A 41 -5.99 19.48 19.95
N PHE A 42 -5.14 19.59 18.93
CA PHE A 42 -4.36 18.46 18.46
C PHE A 42 -2.99 18.94 17.97
N PHE A 43 -2.06 18.00 17.77
CA PHE A 43 -0.77 18.30 17.18
C PHE A 43 -0.42 17.25 16.12
N ILE A 44 0.46 17.63 15.19
CA ILE A 44 1.13 16.70 14.27
C ILE A 44 2.63 17.02 14.22
N ARG A 45 3.44 16.00 13.93
CA ARG A 45 4.88 16.16 13.67
C ARG A 45 5.08 16.37 12.18
N TYR A 46 5.91 17.35 11.82
CA TYR A 46 6.03 17.80 10.45
C TYR A 46 7.45 18.30 10.12
N TRP A 47 7.77 18.41 8.83
CA TRP A 47 9.16 18.53 8.35
C TRP A 47 9.41 19.70 7.39
N HIS A 48 8.39 20.30 6.75
CA HIS A 48 8.58 21.27 5.63
C HIS A 48 9.49 22.49 5.89
N THR A 49 9.74 22.88 7.15
CA THR A 49 10.56 24.05 7.47
C THR A 49 11.57 23.69 8.56
N GLY A 50 12.18 22.52 8.42
CA GLY A 50 12.85 21.79 9.50
C GLY A 50 11.86 21.04 10.40
N PRO A 51 12.34 20.27 11.40
CA PRO A 51 11.51 19.48 12.30
C PRO A 51 10.68 20.35 13.24
N HIS A 52 9.37 20.11 13.31
CA HIS A 52 8.46 20.89 14.15
C HIS A 52 7.15 20.20 14.50
N LEU A 53 6.50 20.76 15.52
CA LEU A 53 5.12 20.45 15.84
C LEU A 53 4.21 21.49 15.20
N ARG A 54 3.16 21.04 14.51
CA ARG A 54 2.03 21.89 14.14
C ARG A 54 0.94 21.66 15.17
N ILE A 55 0.76 22.63 16.07
CA ILE A 55 -0.29 22.65 17.09
C ILE A 55 -1.51 23.33 16.49
N ARG A 56 -2.69 22.79 16.78
CA ARG A 56 -3.98 23.31 16.35
C ARG A 56 -4.86 23.48 17.57
N LEU A 57 -5.33 24.71 17.77
CA LEU A 57 -6.13 25.13 18.93
C LEU A 57 -7.54 25.46 18.45
N ARG A 58 -8.53 24.76 18.97
CA ARG A 58 -9.93 25.00 18.62
C ARG A 58 -10.46 26.21 19.39
N ASP A 59 -11.02 27.16 18.66
CA ASP A 59 -11.59 28.42 19.16
C ASP A 59 -10.58 29.24 19.99
N GLY A 60 -9.29 29.17 19.61
CA GLY A 60 -8.17 29.78 20.33
C GLY A 60 -7.72 31.16 19.85
N ALA A 61 -8.39 31.75 18.85
CA ALA A 61 -7.90 32.95 18.15
C ALA A 61 -7.63 34.15 19.10
N GLY A 62 -8.46 34.35 20.12
CA GLY A 62 -8.28 35.43 21.10
C GLY A 62 -7.09 35.25 22.07
N HIS A 63 -6.43 34.10 22.05
CA HIS A 63 -5.34 33.75 22.96
C HIS A 63 -4.09 33.24 22.24
N ALA A 64 -4.02 33.37 20.91
CA ALA A 64 -2.95 32.82 20.07
C ALA A 64 -1.56 33.35 20.49
N ASP A 65 -1.42 34.68 20.62
CA ASP A 65 -0.16 35.33 20.99
C ASP A 65 0.34 34.90 22.38
N LEU A 66 -0.57 34.88 23.36
CA LEU A 66 -0.29 34.43 24.72
C LEU A 66 0.26 32.99 24.73
N ILE A 67 -0.40 32.09 24.01
CA ILE A 67 0.01 30.69 23.93
C ILE A 67 1.33 30.57 23.16
N ALA A 68 1.53 31.34 22.10
CA ALA A 68 2.77 31.36 21.33
C ALA A 68 3.98 31.82 22.16
N GLU A 69 3.82 32.88 22.97
CA GLU A 69 4.86 33.34 23.91
C GLU A 69 5.19 32.28 24.95
N GLN A 70 4.17 31.63 25.52
CA GLN A 70 4.38 30.54 26.47
C GLN A 70 5.12 29.37 25.83
N LEU A 71 4.78 29.00 24.58
CA LEU A 71 5.49 27.95 23.83
C LEU A 71 6.97 28.29 23.63
N ARG A 72 7.29 29.54 23.26
CA ARG A 72 8.69 29.99 23.15
C ARG A 72 9.43 29.87 24.48
N ALA A 73 8.80 30.30 25.58
CA ALA A 73 9.38 30.20 26.91
C ALA A 73 9.60 28.73 27.35
N MET A 74 8.64 27.85 27.06
CA MET A 74 8.75 26.41 27.35
C MET A 74 9.89 25.75 26.58
N VAL A 75 10.08 26.09 25.30
CA VAL A 75 11.19 25.54 24.50
C VAL A 75 12.53 26.07 24.99
N ALA A 76 12.62 27.38 25.28
CA ALA A 76 13.85 27.99 25.81
C ALA A 76 14.25 27.47 27.21
N ALA A 77 13.27 27.03 28.01
CA ALA A 77 13.50 26.48 29.34
C ALA A 77 13.81 24.96 29.34
N ALA A 78 13.64 24.28 28.20
CA ALA A 78 13.86 22.84 28.12
C ALA A 78 15.36 22.52 28.08
N ASP A 79 15.81 21.65 29.00
CA ASP A 79 17.20 21.18 29.07
C ASP A 79 17.40 19.97 28.15
N HIS A 80 17.33 20.21 26.85
CA HIS A 80 17.53 19.19 25.81
C HIS A 80 18.59 19.65 24.81
N PRO A 81 19.56 18.79 24.45
CA PRO A 81 20.58 19.15 23.48
C PRO A 81 19.95 19.42 22.11
N GLU A 82 20.24 20.59 21.55
CA GLU A 82 19.89 20.93 20.17
C GLU A 82 20.69 20.06 19.19
N LEU A 83 20.02 19.54 18.18
CA LEU A 83 20.65 18.82 17.09
C LEU A 83 21.13 19.78 16.02
N GLU A 84 22.42 19.71 15.74
CA GLU A 84 22.99 20.26 14.51
C GLU A 84 22.52 19.41 13.33
N LEU A 85 21.48 19.89 12.65
CA LEU A 85 20.95 19.27 11.44
C LEU A 85 21.43 20.05 10.22
N ASP A 86 22.09 19.35 9.31
CA ASP A 86 22.31 19.87 7.96
C ASP A 86 20.97 19.89 7.20
N PRO A 87 20.47 21.05 6.75
CA PRO A 87 19.18 21.14 6.06
C PRO A 87 19.12 20.27 4.81
N ASP A 88 20.21 20.19 4.04
CA ASP A 88 20.24 19.45 2.78
C ASP A 88 20.14 17.94 3.07
N GLY A 89 21.00 17.40 3.95
CA GLY A 89 20.90 16.01 4.41
C GLY A 89 19.57 15.66 5.10
N TYR A 90 18.95 16.61 5.81
CA TYR A 90 17.62 16.41 6.40
C TYR A 90 16.55 16.24 5.34
N TYR A 91 16.49 17.13 4.34
CA TYR A 91 15.48 17.06 3.28
C TYR A 91 15.68 15.84 2.38
N ASP A 92 16.93 15.45 2.12
CA ASP A 92 17.24 14.18 1.44
C ASP A 92 16.70 12.98 2.23
N SER A 93 16.83 12.97 3.56
CA SER A 93 16.37 11.86 4.40
C SER A 93 14.84 11.69 4.43
N VAL A 94 14.10 12.79 4.26
CA VAL A 94 12.63 12.74 4.14
C VAL A 94 12.18 12.60 2.67
N GLY A 95 13.09 12.68 1.70
CA GLY A 95 12.83 12.45 0.28
C GLY A 95 12.26 13.66 -0.46
N THR A 96 12.65 14.89 -0.09
CA THR A 96 12.14 16.13 -0.70
C THR A 96 13.26 17.10 -1.06
N GLY A 97 12.97 18.01 -1.99
CA GLY A 97 13.82 19.17 -2.22
C GLY A 97 13.78 20.15 -1.04
N ARG A 98 14.84 20.95 -0.92
CA ARG A 98 14.99 21.97 0.13
C ARG A 98 13.87 23.02 0.05
N ASP A 99 13.31 23.32 1.23
CA ASP A 99 12.41 24.46 1.46
C ASP A 99 13.03 25.39 2.54
N THR A 100 12.31 26.43 2.92
CA THR A 100 12.69 27.43 3.91
C THR A 100 13.02 26.79 5.26
N TRP A 101 14.25 26.95 5.73
CA TRP A 101 14.66 26.44 7.05
C TRP A 101 14.41 27.48 8.15
N LEU A 102 13.79 27.07 9.26
CA LEU A 102 13.52 27.93 10.42
C LEU A 102 14.28 27.42 11.66
N PRO A 103 14.78 28.34 12.52
CA PRO A 103 15.63 27.97 13.64
C PRO A 103 14.85 27.28 14.77
N HIS A 104 15.57 26.53 15.60
CA HIS A 104 15.05 25.96 16.84
C HIS A 104 14.37 27.04 17.71
N GLY A 105 13.23 26.70 18.32
CA GLY A 105 12.47 27.61 19.17
C GLY A 105 11.62 28.66 18.43
N ASP A 106 11.68 28.74 17.10
CA ASP A 106 10.77 29.57 16.31
C ASP A 106 9.32 29.09 16.48
N VAL A 107 8.44 30.01 16.89
CA VAL A 107 7.00 29.80 17.02
C VAL A 107 6.27 30.81 16.16
N ARG A 108 5.46 30.33 15.21
CA ARG A 108 4.68 31.16 14.29
C ARG A 108 3.23 30.73 14.23
N GLU A 109 2.34 31.72 14.14
CA GLU A 109 0.97 31.47 13.73
C GLU A 109 0.94 31.14 12.23
N VAL A 110 0.23 30.08 11.88
CA VAL A 110 0.04 29.64 10.50
C VAL A 110 -1.42 29.22 10.32
N PRO A 111 -2.10 29.70 9.27
CA PRO A 111 -3.48 29.31 8.99
C PRO A 111 -3.67 27.80 8.90
N TYR A 112 -4.81 27.31 9.41
CA TYR A 112 -5.20 25.93 9.24
C TYR A 112 -5.94 25.75 7.92
N GLU A 113 -5.35 24.96 7.03
CA GLU A 113 -5.97 24.53 5.77
C GLU A 113 -6.36 23.04 5.88
N PRO A 114 -7.65 22.70 5.96
CA PRO A 114 -8.09 21.33 6.13
C PRO A 114 -8.00 20.51 4.82
N GLU A 115 -7.56 19.26 4.93
CA GLU A 115 -7.52 18.31 3.81
C GLU A 115 -8.88 17.63 3.58
N VAL A 116 -9.90 18.43 3.17
CA VAL A 116 -11.30 18.00 3.06
C VAL A 116 -11.48 16.69 2.29
N GLY A 117 -10.82 16.56 1.13
CA GLY A 117 -10.95 15.36 0.28
C GLY A 117 -10.36 14.09 0.90
N ARG A 118 -9.24 14.20 1.63
CA ARG A 118 -8.58 13.06 2.30
C ARG A 118 -9.43 12.49 3.42
N TYR A 119 -10.19 13.34 4.10
CA TYR A 119 -11.00 12.99 5.26
C TYR A 119 -12.48 12.79 4.94
N GLY A 120 -12.82 12.41 3.69
CA GLY A 120 -14.16 11.95 3.32
C GLY A 120 -15.16 13.07 2.96
N GLY A 121 -14.68 14.29 2.73
CA GLY A 121 -15.50 15.42 2.33
C GLY A 121 -15.91 16.34 3.50
N PRO A 122 -16.67 17.42 3.20
CA PRO A 122 -17.04 18.45 4.19
C PRO A 122 -17.81 17.92 5.40
N ASP A 123 -18.64 16.89 5.19
CA ASP A 123 -19.50 16.33 6.26
C ASP A 123 -18.72 15.42 7.22
N ALA A 124 -17.67 14.75 6.72
CA ALA A 124 -16.84 13.85 7.51
C ALA A 124 -15.66 14.57 8.19
N LEU A 125 -15.25 15.75 7.69
CA LEU A 125 -14.13 16.51 8.24
C LEU A 125 -14.30 16.86 9.74
N PRO A 126 -15.46 17.33 10.24
CA PRO A 126 -15.63 17.61 11.67
C PRO A 126 -15.43 16.37 12.55
N ILE A 127 -15.84 15.19 12.07
CA ILE A 127 -15.60 13.92 12.75
C ILE A 127 -14.10 13.63 12.77
N ALA A 128 -13.41 13.84 11.64
CA ALA A 128 -11.98 13.64 11.56
C ALA A 128 -11.19 14.55 12.51
N GLU A 129 -11.59 15.83 12.62
CA GLU A 129 -11.01 16.80 13.54
C GLU A 129 -11.27 16.48 15.02
N GLU A 130 -12.41 15.89 15.34
CA GLU A 130 -12.66 15.34 16.67
C GLU A 130 -11.72 14.17 16.97
N VAL A 131 -11.58 13.22 16.04
CA VAL A 131 -10.66 12.08 16.17
C VAL A 131 -9.20 12.55 16.29
N PHE A 132 -8.80 13.66 15.66
CA PHE A 132 -7.47 14.26 15.84
C PHE A 132 -7.21 14.68 17.29
N CYS A 133 -8.20 15.22 17.99
CA CYS A 133 -8.09 15.58 19.40
C CYS A 133 -8.00 14.32 20.27
N ARG A 134 -8.85 13.33 20.01
CA ARG A 134 -8.87 12.08 20.78
C ARG A 134 -7.61 11.24 20.57
N SER A 135 -7.07 11.19 19.35
CA SER A 135 -5.78 10.56 19.06
C SER A 135 -4.61 11.33 19.68
N THR A 136 -4.70 12.65 19.86
CA THR A 136 -3.75 13.42 20.68
C THR A 136 -3.79 12.99 22.14
N ASP A 137 -4.97 12.82 22.75
CA ASP A 137 -5.09 12.31 24.13
C ASP A 137 -4.44 10.91 24.27
N VAL A 138 -4.71 10.01 23.31
CA VAL A 138 -4.11 8.66 23.25
C VAL A 138 -2.59 8.74 23.12
N ALA A 139 -2.09 9.56 22.19
CA ALA A 139 -0.66 9.70 21.96
C ALA A 139 0.07 10.23 23.20
N VAL A 140 -0.47 11.25 23.87
CA VAL A 140 0.11 11.78 25.12
C VAL A 140 0.15 10.69 26.21
N ALA A 141 -0.93 9.92 26.37
CA ALA A 141 -0.96 8.83 27.35
C ALA A 141 0.09 7.74 27.04
N VAL A 142 0.25 7.38 25.76
CA VAL A 142 1.26 6.40 25.33
C VAL A 142 2.67 6.96 25.52
N LEU A 143 2.96 8.20 25.12
CA LEU A 143 4.27 8.82 25.30
C LEU A 143 4.67 8.92 26.77
N ARG A 144 3.70 9.09 27.69
CA ARG A 144 3.95 9.04 29.14
C ARG A 144 4.33 7.64 29.64
N ALA A 145 3.65 6.61 29.15
CA ALA A 145 3.80 5.23 29.62
C ALA A 145 4.94 4.46 28.93
N ALA A 146 5.20 4.74 27.65
CA ALA A 146 6.11 4.01 26.78
C ALA A 146 7.33 4.86 26.41
N ARG A 147 8.21 5.09 27.38
CA ARG A 147 9.36 6.01 27.28
C ARG A 147 10.55 5.50 26.48
N THR A 148 10.53 4.23 26.05
CA THR A 148 11.60 3.65 25.23
C THR A 148 11.11 3.43 23.80
N PRO A 149 11.99 3.48 22.78
CA PRO A 149 11.62 3.21 21.40
C PRO A 149 10.91 1.85 21.24
N GLN A 150 11.40 0.81 21.91
CA GLN A 150 10.81 -0.53 21.87
C GLN A 150 9.41 -0.58 22.50
N ALA A 151 9.21 0.08 23.64
CA ALA A 151 7.89 0.15 24.27
C ALA A 151 6.90 0.92 23.40
N LYS A 152 7.36 2.01 22.75
CA LYS A 152 6.56 2.83 21.85
C LYS A 152 6.13 2.06 20.60
N LEU A 153 7.05 1.35 19.95
CA LEU A 153 6.73 0.44 18.84
C LEU A 153 5.75 -0.64 19.29
N SER A 154 5.95 -1.21 20.48
CA SER A 154 5.03 -2.23 21.03
C SER A 154 3.62 -1.68 21.30
N ALA A 155 3.47 -0.42 21.70
CA ALA A 155 2.18 0.25 21.85
C ALA A 155 1.57 0.59 20.48
N ALA A 156 2.39 0.98 19.50
CA ALA A 156 1.96 1.26 18.15
C ALA A 156 1.39 0.02 17.45
N VAL A 157 2.04 -1.16 17.55
CA VAL A 157 1.48 -2.44 17.05
C VAL A 157 0.10 -2.71 17.68
N GLU A 158 -0.04 -2.48 18.98
CA GLU A 158 -1.31 -2.69 19.67
C GLU A 158 -2.42 -1.74 19.21
N LEU A 159 -2.10 -0.46 18.98
CA LEU A 159 -3.05 0.51 18.42
C LEU A 159 -3.46 0.17 16.99
N VAL A 160 -2.54 -0.35 16.17
CA VAL A 160 -2.85 -0.86 14.81
C VAL A 160 -3.85 -2.01 14.90
N MET A 161 -3.55 -3.05 15.69
CA MET A 161 -4.47 -4.20 15.89
C MET A 161 -5.82 -3.75 16.46
N ALA A 162 -5.80 -2.89 17.49
CA ALA A 162 -7.00 -2.35 18.13
C ALA A 162 -7.88 -1.56 17.15
N THR A 163 -7.28 -0.82 16.22
CA THR A 163 -8.02 -0.09 15.18
C THR A 163 -8.77 -1.07 14.28
N THR A 164 -8.11 -2.14 13.82
CA THR A 164 -8.77 -3.15 12.98
C THR A 164 -9.90 -3.88 13.69
N THR A 165 -9.70 -4.23 14.97
CA THR A 165 -10.74 -4.86 15.80
C THR A 165 -11.92 -3.92 16.00
N ALA A 166 -11.68 -2.64 16.29
CA ALA A 166 -12.73 -1.66 16.50
C ALA A 166 -13.48 -1.28 15.21
N LEU A 167 -12.86 -1.45 14.04
CA LEU A 167 -13.52 -1.39 12.73
C LEU A 167 -14.40 -2.62 12.44
N GLY A 168 -14.40 -3.63 13.31
CA GLY A 168 -15.15 -4.87 13.11
C GLY A 168 -14.59 -5.76 12.01
N LEU A 169 -13.30 -5.61 11.68
CA LEU A 169 -12.64 -6.45 10.68
C LEU A 169 -12.27 -7.80 11.31
N ASP A 170 -12.60 -8.88 10.61
CA ASP A 170 -12.02 -10.19 10.91
C ASP A 170 -10.52 -10.21 10.52
N ARG A 171 -9.81 -11.28 10.90
CA ARG A 171 -8.36 -11.35 10.69
C ARG A 171 -7.95 -11.22 9.21
N PRO A 172 -8.58 -11.91 8.24
CA PRO A 172 -8.27 -11.71 6.82
C PRO A 172 -8.55 -10.27 6.33
N ALA A 173 -9.71 -9.69 6.67
CA ALA A 173 -10.04 -8.32 6.26
C ALA A 173 -9.12 -7.28 6.91
N ALA A 174 -8.70 -7.50 8.16
CA ALA A 174 -7.69 -6.69 8.83
C ALA A 174 -6.35 -6.77 8.10
N ALA A 175 -5.88 -7.97 7.74
CA ALA A 175 -4.64 -8.15 6.99
C ALA A 175 -4.70 -7.46 5.62
N SER A 176 -5.79 -7.64 4.86
CA SER A 176 -5.99 -6.99 3.56
C SER A 176 -5.95 -5.45 3.68
N TRP A 177 -6.68 -4.89 4.65
CA TRP A 177 -6.72 -3.45 4.87
C TRP A 177 -5.36 -2.87 5.31
N LEU A 178 -4.64 -3.56 6.20
CA LEU A 178 -3.32 -3.14 6.68
C LEU A 178 -2.26 -3.19 5.57
N ARG A 179 -2.26 -4.22 4.72
CA ARG A 179 -1.35 -4.31 3.57
C ARG A 179 -1.67 -3.24 2.53
N SER A 180 -2.96 -2.98 2.28
CA SER A 180 -3.39 -1.86 1.42
C SER A 180 -2.94 -0.50 1.97
N MET A 181 -3.02 -0.30 3.28
CA MET A 181 -2.54 0.91 3.94
C MET A 181 -1.01 1.05 3.81
N ALA A 182 -0.26 -0.04 3.98
CA ALA A 182 1.19 -0.06 3.82
C ALA A 182 1.62 0.28 2.37
N ALA A 183 0.99 -0.34 1.38
CA ALA A 183 1.24 -0.09 -0.04
C ALA A 183 0.75 1.29 -0.49
N GLY A 184 -0.28 1.84 0.16
CA GLY A 184 -0.79 3.17 -0.09
C GLY A 184 0.23 4.30 0.10
N TRP A 185 1.36 4.04 0.77
CA TRP A 185 2.48 4.97 0.82
C TRP A 185 3.13 5.23 -0.54
N ARG A 186 2.99 4.33 -1.52
CA ARG A 186 3.41 4.59 -2.92
C ARG A 186 2.56 5.68 -3.59
N LEU A 187 1.31 5.84 -3.16
CA LEU A 187 0.36 6.81 -3.71
C LEU A 187 0.59 8.24 -3.20
N ARG A 188 1.36 8.42 -2.12
CA ARG A 188 1.37 9.66 -1.35
C ARG A 188 2.27 10.70 -2.00
N PHE A 189 1.73 11.91 -2.17
CA PHE A 189 2.48 13.11 -2.55
C PHE A 189 3.33 13.68 -1.40
N GLU A 190 3.29 13.05 -0.22
CA GLU A 190 4.18 13.35 0.89
C GLU A 190 5.53 12.65 0.62
N PRO A 191 6.65 13.39 0.69
CA PRO A 191 7.99 12.83 0.72
C PRO A 191 8.09 11.73 1.77
N ALA A 192 8.21 10.50 1.28
CA ALA A 192 8.47 9.33 2.08
C ALA A 192 9.35 8.41 1.23
N THR A 193 10.34 7.79 1.85
CA THR A 193 11.08 6.72 1.18
C THR A 193 10.09 5.65 0.73
N ALA A 194 10.22 5.20 -0.52
CA ALA A 194 9.41 4.12 -1.05
C ALA A 194 9.51 2.87 -0.15
N PRO A 195 8.50 1.97 -0.16
CA PRO A 195 8.59 0.73 0.59
C PRO A 195 9.85 -0.04 0.23
N THR A 196 10.69 -0.28 1.24
CA THR A 196 11.97 -0.95 1.07
C THR A 196 11.85 -2.42 1.44
N MET A 197 12.67 -3.25 0.79
CA MET A 197 12.93 -4.64 1.20
C MET A 197 13.20 -4.77 2.71
N SER A 198 13.85 -3.77 3.33
CA SER A 198 14.15 -3.77 4.77
C SER A 198 12.91 -3.78 5.66
N SER A 199 11.81 -3.10 5.29
CA SER A 199 10.58 -3.10 6.09
C SER A 199 9.89 -4.47 6.10
N HIS A 200 9.88 -5.16 4.94
CA HIS A 200 9.37 -6.53 4.83
C HIS A 200 10.25 -7.50 5.62
N VAL A 201 11.57 -7.44 5.47
CA VAL A 201 12.52 -8.30 6.21
C VAL A 201 12.37 -8.10 7.71
N ALA A 202 12.24 -6.85 8.17
CA ALA A 202 12.03 -6.55 9.59
C ALA A 202 10.70 -7.13 10.11
N ALA A 203 9.60 -6.92 9.38
CA ALA A 203 8.29 -7.45 9.75
C ALA A 203 8.29 -8.99 9.81
N HIS A 204 8.86 -9.66 8.80
CA HIS A 204 8.99 -11.12 8.76
C HIS A 204 9.86 -11.67 9.90
N GLY A 205 11.01 -11.05 10.17
CA GLY A 205 11.88 -11.44 11.27
C GLY A 205 11.21 -11.29 12.64
N LEU A 206 10.47 -10.20 12.85
CA LEU A 206 9.69 -9.98 14.08
C LEU A 206 8.54 -10.97 14.21
N HIS A 207 7.82 -11.24 13.13
CA HIS A 207 6.73 -12.21 13.11
C HIS A 207 7.24 -13.62 13.44
N ALA A 208 8.28 -14.09 12.74
CA ALA A 208 8.89 -15.38 13.00
C ALA A 208 9.32 -15.56 14.46
N ALA A 209 9.84 -14.48 15.08
CA ALA A 209 10.28 -14.51 16.47
C ALA A 209 9.13 -14.39 17.50
N ARG A 210 7.98 -13.80 17.15
CA ARG A 210 6.97 -13.35 18.14
C ARG A 210 5.50 -13.65 17.77
N ALA A 211 5.22 -14.40 16.71
CA ALA A 211 3.87 -14.60 16.18
C ALA A 211 2.84 -14.97 17.26
N ALA A 212 3.08 -16.02 18.05
CA ALA A 212 2.15 -16.48 19.09
C ALA A 212 1.90 -15.43 20.18
N HIS A 213 2.93 -14.67 20.58
CA HIS A 213 2.78 -13.60 21.56
C HIS A 213 1.96 -12.43 21.01
N LEU A 214 2.18 -12.06 19.74
CA LEU A 214 1.41 -11.02 19.07
C LEU A 214 -0.06 -11.44 18.89
N SER A 215 -0.32 -12.69 18.50
CA SER A 215 -1.69 -13.22 18.39
C SER A 215 -2.42 -13.19 19.72
N ALA A 216 -1.78 -13.67 20.79
CA ALA A 216 -2.36 -13.65 22.13
C ALA A 216 -2.64 -12.21 22.62
N ARG A 217 -1.85 -11.22 22.18
CA ARG A 217 -2.13 -9.80 22.47
C ARG A 217 -3.34 -9.31 21.71
N TRP A 218 -3.48 -9.67 20.43
CA TRP A 218 -4.66 -9.34 19.63
C TRP A 218 -5.94 -9.93 20.23
N GLU A 219 -5.93 -11.18 20.67
CA GLU A 219 -7.07 -11.83 21.36
C GLU A 219 -7.47 -11.10 22.65
N ARG A 220 -6.51 -10.53 23.39
CA ARG A 220 -6.81 -9.69 24.57
C ARG A 220 -7.51 -8.39 24.19
N LEU A 221 -7.22 -7.81 23.02
CA LEU A 221 -7.91 -6.61 22.54
C LEU A 221 -9.37 -6.90 22.18
N GLU A 222 -9.65 -8.11 21.68
CA GLU A 222 -10.99 -8.56 21.33
C GLU A 222 -11.85 -8.83 22.58
N SER A 223 -11.24 -9.22 23.70
CA SER A 223 -11.94 -9.66 24.91
C SER A 223 -11.97 -8.63 26.05
N ALA A 224 -10.86 -7.94 26.31
CA ALA A 224 -10.71 -7.05 27.46
C ALA A 224 -9.67 -5.94 27.20
N PRO A 225 -9.92 -5.01 26.26
CA PRO A 225 -9.01 -3.90 26.03
C PRO A 225 -9.02 -2.96 27.26
N THR A 226 -7.87 -2.39 27.60
CA THR A 226 -7.74 -1.48 28.75
C THR A 226 -7.01 -0.18 28.39
N GLY A 227 -7.06 0.81 29.30
CA GLY A 227 -6.27 2.04 29.22
C GLY A 227 -6.51 2.88 27.95
N ALA A 228 -5.42 3.46 27.43
CA ALA A 228 -5.43 4.31 26.25
C ALA A 228 -5.89 3.57 24.98
N VAL A 229 -5.59 2.27 24.87
CA VAL A 229 -6.02 1.43 23.75
C VAL A 229 -7.54 1.25 23.76
N ALA A 230 -8.13 0.91 24.90
CA ALA A 230 -9.59 0.82 25.02
C ALA A 230 -10.28 2.16 24.73
N TYR A 231 -9.68 3.27 25.18
CA TYR A 231 -10.17 4.60 24.87
C TYR A 231 -10.15 4.88 23.37
N TRP A 232 -9.04 4.55 22.68
CA TRP A 232 -8.92 4.68 21.24
C TRP A 232 -9.98 3.87 20.49
N MET A 233 -10.17 2.59 20.85
CA MET A 233 -11.16 1.72 20.23
C MET A 233 -12.58 2.31 20.28
N ARG A 234 -12.94 3.00 21.37
CA ARG A 234 -14.26 3.67 21.50
C ARG A 234 -14.42 4.89 20.59
N GLN A 235 -13.33 5.44 20.06
CA GLN A 235 -13.39 6.56 19.11
C GLN A 235 -13.53 6.07 17.67
N VAL A 236 -13.32 4.78 17.41
CA VAL A 236 -13.42 4.19 16.09
C VAL A 236 -14.89 4.06 15.69
N ARG A 237 -15.19 4.54 14.48
CA ARG A 237 -16.54 4.70 13.94
C ARG A 237 -16.68 3.94 12.63
N THR A 238 -17.54 2.93 12.60
CA THR A 238 -17.73 2.07 11.43
C THR A 238 -18.55 2.72 10.31
N ASP A 239 -19.23 3.83 10.59
CA ASP A 239 -19.97 4.65 9.62
C ASP A 239 -19.07 5.60 8.81
N VAL A 240 -17.78 5.68 9.14
CA VAL A 240 -16.78 6.48 8.41
C VAL A 240 -16.02 5.57 7.43
N PRO A 241 -15.77 6.02 6.17
CA PRO A 241 -15.07 5.20 5.17
C PRO A 241 -13.69 4.70 5.64
N ARG A 242 -13.33 3.47 5.27
CA ARG A 242 -12.06 2.82 5.67
C ARG A 242 -10.80 3.60 5.24
N HIS A 243 -10.83 4.32 4.13
CA HIS A 243 -9.69 5.14 3.69
C HIS A 243 -9.47 6.36 4.60
N VAL A 244 -10.53 6.90 5.21
CA VAL A 244 -10.44 7.96 6.22
C VAL A 244 -9.77 7.39 7.47
N TRP A 245 -10.15 6.18 7.89
CA TRP A 245 -9.50 5.50 9.01
C TRP A 245 -8.02 5.17 8.78
N ALA A 246 -7.62 4.88 7.54
CA ALA A 246 -6.20 4.73 7.21
C ALA A 246 -5.44 6.05 7.45
N SER A 247 -6.03 7.19 7.08
CA SER A 247 -5.47 8.51 7.39
C SER A 247 -5.48 8.81 8.90
N GLN A 248 -6.53 8.43 9.64
CA GLN A 248 -6.60 8.61 11.09
C GLN A 248 -5.56 7.77 11.84
N LEU A 249 -5.39 6.51 11.46
CA LEU A 249 -4.37 5.64 12.05
C LEU A 249 -2.97 6.17 11.76
N HIS A 250 -2.71 6.58 10.51
CA HIS A 250 -1.46 7.26 10.15
C HIS A 250 -1.21 8.50 11.02
N MET A 251 -2.23 9.34 11.21
CA MET A 251 -2.15 10.54 12.05
C MET A 251 -1.88 10.23 13.54
N LEU A 252 -2.42 9.13 14.07
CA LEU A 252 -2.09 8.65 15.41
C LEU A 252 -0.63 8.19 15.51
N LEU A 253 -0.15 7.42 14.52
CA LEU A 253 1.24 6.95 14.46
C LEU A 253 2.23 8.13 14.32
N ASN A 254 1.90 9.13 13.49
CA ASN A 254 2.67 10.37 13.37
C ASN A 254 2.82 11.10 14.72
N ARG A 255 1.76 11.20 15.53
CA ARG A 255 1.82 11.83 16.86
C ARG A 255 2.77 11.11 17.81
N LEU A 256 2.82 9.77 17.71
CA LEU A 256 3.77 8.93 18.44
C LEU A 256 5.22 9.06 17.90
N GLY A 257 5.44 9.78 16.81
CA GLY A 257 6.76 9.88 16.18
C GLY A 257 7.18 8.59 15.48
N ILE A 258 6.20 7.76 15.08
CA ILE A 258 6.42 6.62 14.20
C ILE A 258 6.58 7.16 12.78
N VAL A 259 7.71 6.84 12.15
CA VAL A 259 8.00 7.29 10.78
C VAL A 259 7.33 6.36 9.75
N PRO A 260 7.15 6.79 8.48
CA PRO A 260 6.46 5.99 7.46
C PRO A 260 7.02 4.58 7.27
N SER A 261 8.34 4.41 7.35
CA SER A 261 8.99 3.08 7.22
C SER A 261 8.67 2.15 8.40
N GLU A 262 8.57 2.70 9.61
CA GLU A 262 8.14 1.96 10.81
C GLU A 262 6.65 1.62 10.69
N GLU A 263 5.79 2.58 10.33
CA GLU A 263 4.36 2.35 10.10
C GLU A 263 4.10 1.19 9.13
N ARG A 264 4.82 1.14 8.01
CA ARG A 264 4.76 0.01 7.07
C ARG A 264 5.15 -1.30 7.73
N THR A 265 6.25 -1.32 8.47
CA THR A 265 6.71 -2.51 9.21
C THR A 265 5.65 -2.98 10.21
N LEU A 266 5.00 -2.05 10.93
CA LEU A 266 3.92 -2.35 11.88
C LEU A 266 2.69 -2.95 11.18
N CYS A 267 2.29 -2.39 10.04
CA CYS A 267 1.16 -2.87 9.25
C CYS A 267 1.41 -4.28 8.69
N TRP A 268 2.60 -4.52 8.12
CA TRP A 268 3.00 -5.84 7.63
C TRP A 268 3.11 -6.87 8.75
N LEU A 269 3.68 -6.48 9.91
CA LEU A 269 3.77 -7.35 11.08
C LEU A 269 2.38 -7.77 11.57
N ALA A 270 1.47 -6.81 11.75
CA ALA A 270 0.11 -7.09 12.17
C ALA A 270 -0.63 -7.93 11.11
N ALA A 271 -0.53 -7.62 9.82
CA ALA A 271 -1.12 -8.43 8.77
C ALA A 271 -0.60 -9.89 8.79
N ALA A 272 0.70 -10.09 8.95
CA ALA A 272 1.29 -11.42 9.08
C ALA A 272 0.79 -12.15 10.34
N THR A 273 0.68 -11.46 11.48
CA THR A 273 0.09 -12.03 12.71
C THR A 273 -1.37 -12.44 12.50
N ALA A 274 -2.15 -11.68 11.74
CA ALA A 274 -3.54 -12.00 11.44
C ALA A 274 -3.68 -13.25 10.54
N LEU A 275 -2.80 -13.41 9.54
CA LEU A 275 -2.84 -14.52 8.59
C LEU A 275 -2.16 -15.80 9.11
N ALA A 276 -1.14 -15.65 9.96
CA ALA A 276 -0.32 -16.75 10.47
C ALA A 276 -0.08 -16.56 11.99
N PRO A 277 -1.10 -16.76 12.85
CA PRO A 277 -1.03 -16.45 14.29
C PRO A 277 0.03 -17.27 15.05
N THR A 278 0.38 -18.44 14.54
CA THR A 278 1.37 -19.35 15.13
C THR A 278 2.72 -19.33 14.40
N GLY A 279 2.92 -18.41 13.46
CA GLY A 279 4.08 -18.41 12.56
C GLY A 279 3.79 -19.13 11.25
N VAL A 280 4.76 -19.07 10.33
CA VAL A 280 4.71 -19.73 9.03
C VAL A 280 5.38 -21.10 9.14
N ALA A 281 4.78 -22.13 8.53
CA ALA A 281 5.39 -23.46 8.50
C ALA A 281 6.68 -23.47 7.65
N ASP A 282 7.52 -24.47 7.86
CA ASP A 282 8.70 -24.67 7.01
C ASP A 282 8.31 -24.84 5.54
N PHE A 283 8.99 -24.13 4.65
CA PHE A 283 8.67 -24.04 3.24
C PHE A 283 8.81 -25.37 2.50
N HIS A 284 9.73 -26.23 2.96
CA HIS A 284 10.01 -27.54 2.37
C HIS A 284 9.41 -28.71 3.15
N ALA A 285 8.63 -28.45 4.21
CA ALA A 285 7.99 -29.50 4.97
C ALA A 285 6.98 -30.26 4.09
N ASP A 286 7.25 -31.55 3.85
CA ASP A 286 6.38 -32.46 3.12
C ASP A 286 5.79 -33.51 4.08
N GLY A 287 4.47 -33.56 4.19
CA GLY A 287 3.76 -34.43 5.12
C GLY A 287 2.24 -34.26 5.08
N GLY A 288 1.54 -34.99 5.95
CA GLY A 288 0.06 -34.93 6.03
C GLY A 288 -0.49 -33.53 6.38
N ASP A 289 0.34 -32.70 7.02
CA ASP A 289 0.00 -31.34 7.42
C ASP A 289 0.43 -30.28 6.39
N ALA A 290 1.07 -30.66 5.28
CA ALA A 290 1.45 -29.74 4.22
C ALA A 290 0.22 -29.00 3.67
N PHE A 291 0.30 -27.67 3.61
CA PHE A 291 -0.87 -26.82 3.33
C PHE A 291 -1.48 -27.09 1.96
N ASP A 292 -0.65 -27.31 0.94
CA ASP A 292 -1.08 -27.63 -0.43
C ASP A 292 -1.84 -28.97 -0.48
N ARG A 293 -1.34 -30.01 0.21
CA ARG A 293 -2.00 -31.33 0.28
C ARG A 293 -3.33 -31.25 1.02
N ARG A 294 -3.36 -30.58 2.19
CA ARG A 294 -4.59 -30.37 2.97
C ARG A 294 -5.60 -29.55 2.19
N TYR A 295 -5.15 -28.50 1.50
CA TYR A 295 -5.98 -27.69 0.62
C TYR A 295 -6.56 -28.52 -0.53
N LEU A 296 -5.74 -29.31 -1.22
CA LEU A 296 -6.18 -30.16 -2.34
C LEU A 296 -7.18 -31.22 -1.89
N GLU A 297 -7.06 -31.77 -0.69
CA GLU A 297 -8.06 -32.67 -0.11
C GLU A 297 -9.36 -31.91 0.23
N ALA A 298 -9.25 -30.80 0.96
CA ALA A 298 -10.40 -30.03 1.44
C ALA A 298 -11.22 -29.36 0.31
N SER A 299 -10.58 -29.04 -0.83
CA SER A 299 -11.24 -28.40 -1.97
C SER A 299 -11.86 -29.37 -2.99
N LYS A 300 -11.98 -30.67 -2.66
CA LYS A 300 -12.68 -31.67 -3.51
C LYS A 300 -14.19 -31.50 -3.45
N TYR A 301 -14.87 -31.86 -4.55
CA TYR A 301 -16.32 -32.02 -4.56
C TYR A 301 -16.62 -33.41 -4.03
N ARG A 302 -17.64 -33.51 -3.19
CA ARG A 302 -18.18 -34.77 -2.73
C ARG A 302 -19.54 -34.98 -3.39
N PRO A 303 -19.82 -36.17 -3.93
CA PRO A 303 -21.17 -36.49 -4.40
C PRO A 303 -22.18 -36.23 -3.27
N HIS A 304 -23.32 -35.62 -3.61
CA HIS A 304 -24.41 -35.32 -2.68
C HIS A 304 -24.10 -34.31 -1.56
N ALA A 305 -23.08 -33.46 -1.74
CA ALA A 305 -22.76 -32.36 -0.82
C ALA A 305 -23.26 -31.01 -1.37
N ASP A 306 -24.56 -30.74 -1.20
CA ASP A 306 -25.22 -29.54 -1.73
C ASP A 306 -24.61 -28.24 -1.17
N GLU A 307 -24.04 -28.28 0.03
CA GLU A 307 -23.33 -27.16 0.64
C GLU A 307 -22.07 -26.73 -0.12
N GLN A 308 -21.59 -27.54 -1.06
CA GLN A 308 -20.44 -27.22 -1.91
C GLN A 308 -20.85 -26.57 -3.23
N LEU A 309 -22.15 -26.49 -3.54
CA LEU A 309 -22.62 -25.85 -4.77
C LEU A 309 -22.30 -24.35 -4.77
N PRO A 310 -22.05 -23.74 -5.94
CA PRO A 310 -21.73 -22.32 -6.01
C PRO A 310 -22.85 -21.44 -5.45
N HIS A 311 -22.48 -20.46 -4.63
CA HIS A 311 -23.40 -19.40 -4.21
C HIS A 311 -23.63 -18.45 -5.39
N LYS A 312 -24.89 -18.12 -5.69
CA LYS A 312 -25.27 -17.29 -6.86
C LYS A 312 -25.75 -15.88 -6.51
N ASP A 313 -25.78 -15.53 -5.23
CA ASP A 313 -26.40 -14.30 -4.74
C ASP A 313 -25.38 -13.19 -4.40
N SER A 314 -24.11 -13.38 -4.74
CA SER A 314 -23.06 -12.40 -4.46
C SER A 314 -23.13 -11.24 -5.45
N ALA A 315 -23.53 -10.05 -4.98
CA ALA A 315 -23.35 -8.83 -5.75
C ALA A 315 -21.86 -8.53 -5.91
N HIS A 316 -21.39 -8.47 -7.15
CA HIS A 316 -20.02 -8.13 -7.49
C HIS A 316 -19.98 -6.66 -7.91
N GLU A 317 -19.73 -5.77 -6.95
CA GLU A 317 -19.58 -4.34 -7.22
C GLU A 317 -18.14 -4.01 -7.56
N ARG A 318 -17.94 -3.28 -8.66
CA ARG A 318 -16.68 -2.61 -8.92
C ARG A 318 -16.55 -1.45 -7.93
N PRO A 319 -15.46 -1.38 -7.14
CA PRO A 319 -15.25 -0.26 -6.25
C PRO A 319 -15.26 1.04 -7.05
N ALA A 320 -15.94 2.06 -6.52
CA ALA A 320 -15.92 3.38 -7.11
C ALA A 320 -14.48 3.91 -7.19
N LEU A 321 -14.19 4.67 -8.24
CA LEU A 321 -12.90 5.34 -8.37
C LEU A 321 -12.69 6.27 -7.16
N LEU A 322 -11.51 6.19 -6.58
CA LEU A 322 -11.12 7.09 -5.51
C LEU A 322 -10.95 8.52 -6.08
N PRO A 323 -11.18 9.57 -5.28
CA PRO A 323 -11.19 10.97 -5.78
C PRO A 323 -9.90 11.42 -6.49
N TRP A 324 -8.77 10.77 -6.22
CA TRP A 324 -7.46 11.09 -6.81
C TRP A 324 -7.10 10.24 -8.03
N GLN A 325 -7.88 9.20 -8.37
CA GLN A 325 -7.62 8.36 -9.53
C GLN A 325 -8.06 9.04 -10.82
N ARG A 326 -7.27 8.87 -11.89
CA ARG A 326 -7.50 9.46 -13.21
C ARG A 326 -7.63 8.38 -14.26
N VAL A 327 -8.53 8.58 -15.21
CA VAL A 327 -8.72 7.69 -16.36
C VAL A 327 -7.80 8.12 -17.51
N VAL A 328 -7.12 7.16 -18.12
CA VAL A 328 -6.26 7.34 -19.30
C VAL A 328 -6.76 6.41 -20.40
N ARG A 329 -7.05 6.96 -21.58
CA ARG A 329 -7.46 6.17 -22.75
C ARG A 329 -6.27 5.89 -23.63
N LEU A 330 -6.12 4.63 -24.03
CA LEU A 330 -5.15 4.25 -25.05
C LEU A 330 -5.73 4.46 -26.45
N PRO A 331 -4.88 4.59 -27.49
CA PRO A 331 -5.33 4.62 -28.88
C PRO A 331 -6.14 3.38 -29.27
N ASP A 332 -6.99 3.51 -30.29
CA ASP A 332 -7.72 2.37 -30.85
C ASP A 332 -6.72 1.36 -31.43
N PRO A 333 -6.76 0.09 -31.00
CA PRO A 333 -5.81 -0.90 -31.46
C PRO A 333 -6.14 -1.37 -32.89
N PRO A 334 -5.14 -1.65 -33.74
CA PRO A 334 -5.38 -2.37 -34.98
C PRO A 334 -5.86 -3.79 -34.69
N GLU A 335 -6.71 -4.32 -35.56
CA GLU A 335 -7.10 -5.74 -35.48
C GLU A 335 -5.88 -6.64 -35.81
N PRO A 336 -5.56 -7.63 -34.97
CA PRO A 336 -4.50 -8.58 -35.27
C PRO A 336 -4.85 -9.43 -36.50
N THR A 337 -3.96 -9.48 -37.48
CA THR A 337 -4.16 -10.25 -38.72
C THR A 337 -3.55 -11.66 -38.68
N THR A 338 -2.84 -12.00 -37.60
CA THR A 338 -2.13 -13.28 -37.45
C THR A 338 -3.10 -14.42 -37.13
N SER A 339 -2.99 -15.55 -37.85
CA SER A 339 -3.80 -16.74 -37.56
C SER A 339 -3.40 -17.40 -36.24
N LEU A 340 -4.35 -18.08 -35.58
CA LEU A 340 -4.09 -18.82 -34.35
C LEU A 340 -2.95 -19.84 -34.49
N VAL A 341 -2.91 -20.58 -35.61
CA VAL A 341 -1.86 -21.58 -35.88
C VAL A 341 -0.48 -20.91 -35.98
N SER A 342 -0.42 -19.74 -36.62
CA SER A 342 0.83 -18.97 -36.72
C SER A 342 1.27 -18.48 -35.33
N ALA A 343 0.36 -17.91 -34.55
CA ALA A 343 0.64 -17.43 -33.18
C ALA A 343 1.15 -18.57 -32.27
N LEU A 344 0.51 -19.75 -32.31
CA LEU A 344 0.94 -20.91 -31.53
C LEU A 344 2.35 -21.37 -31.91
N ARG A 345 2.70 -21.36 -33.20
CA ARG A 345 4.01 -21.77 -33.70
C ARG A 345 5.10 -20.75 -33.40
N SER A 346 4.79 -19.45 -33.47
CA SER A 346 5.76 -18.36 -33.26
C SER A 346 5.97 -18.03 -31.78
N ARG A 347 4.99 -18.30 -30.91
CA ARG A 347 5.05 -17.98 -29.48
C ARG A 347 6.30 -18.56 -28.83
N ARG A 348 7.08 -17.70 -28.17
CA ARG A 348 8.23 -18.01 -27.32
C ARG A 348 8.15 -17.16 -26.07
N THR A 349 8.78 -17.62 -24.98
CA THR A 349 8.91 -16.82 -23.76
C THR A 349 10.16 -15.96 -23.91
N GLY A 350 9.98 -14.64 -23.88
CA GLY A 350 11.07 -13.67 -23.97
C GLY A 350 11.99 -13.73 -22.75
N ARG A 351 13.30 -13.52 -22.97
CA ARG A 351 14.35 -13.47 -21.95
C ARG A 351 15.43 -12.46 -22.34
N GLY A 352 16.13 -11.90 -21.35
CA GLY A 352 17.26 -11.00 -21.58
C GLY A 352 16.94 -9.89 -22.56
N ASP A 353 17.80 -9.73 -23.58
CA ASP A 353 17.72 -8.65 -24.56
C ASP A 353 16.41 -8.65 -25.39
N GLN A 354 15.70 -9.77 -25.43
CA GLN A 354 14.41 -9.86 -26.13
C GLN A 354 13.31 -9.04 -25.45
N LEU A 355 13.49 -8.68 -24.17
CA LEU A 355 12.51 -7.91 -23.39
C LEU A 355 12.82 -6.41 -23.37
N ARG A 356 13.84 -5.98 -24.13
CA ARG A 356 14.17 -4.57 -24.34
C ARG A 356 13.26 -3.93 -25.40
N GLY A 357 13.59 -2.71 -25.80
CA GLY A 357 13.16 -2.13 -27.07
C GLY A 357 11.86 -1.33 -26.96
N PRO A 358 11.47 -0.63 -28.04
CA PRO A 358 10.35 0.29 -27.98
C PRO A 358 9.02 -0.47 -27.86
N LEU A 359 8.11 0.09 -27.09
CA LEU A 359 6.69 -0.26 -27.04
C LEU A 359 5.90 1.04 -27.12
N ASP A 360 4.93 1.12 -28.02
CA ASP A 360 4.00 2.25 -28.12
C ASP A 360 2.63 1.91 -27.53
N ALA A 361 1.87 2.95 -27.20
CA ALA A 361 0.53 2.84 -26.61
C ALA A 361 -0.47 2.09 -27.51
N THR A 362 -0.29 2.11 -28.83
CA THR A 362 -1.17 1.42 -29.80
C THR A 362 -0.97 -0.10 -29.75
N ARG A 363 0.29 -0.56 -29.75
CA ARG A 363 0.65 -1.99 -29.62
C ARG A 363 0.30 -2.51 -28.23
N LEU A 364 0.48 -1.69 -27.19
CA LEU A 364 0.04 -2.01 -25.84
C LEU A 364 -1.50 -2.16 -25.77
N ALA A 365 -2.25 -1.25 -26.38
CA ALA A 365 -3.71 -1.36 -26.47
C ALA A 365 -4.13 -2.64 -27.21
N ALA A 366 -3.45 -2.97 -28.31
CA ALA A 366 -3.74 -4.18 -29.09
C ALA A 366 -3.48 -5.44 -28.26
N LEU A 367 -2.40 -5.47 -27.49
CA LEU A 367 -2.09 -6.55 -26.58
C LEU A 367 -3.18 -6.72 -25.50
N LEU A 368 -3.49 -5.65 -24.77
CA LEU A 368 -4.44 -5.70 -23.64
C LEU A 368 -5.86 -6.03 -24.12
N TRP A 369 -6.37 -5.32 -25.13
CA TRP A 369 -7.77 -5.44 -25.52
C TRP A 369 -8.08 -6.68 -26.33
N THR A 370 -7.11 -7.19 -27.10
CA THR A 370 -7.29 -8.48 -27.79
C THR A 370 -7.24 -9.66 -26.80
N ALA A 371 -6.34 -9.61 -25.81
CA ALA A 371 -6.17 -10.73 -24.87
C ALA A 371 -7.18 -10.73 -23.71
N HIS A 372 -7.65 -9.55 -23.30
CA HIS A 372 -8.39 -9.35 -22.05
C HIS A 372 -9.63 -8.44 -22.17
N GLY A 373 -9.84 -7.73 -23.28
CA GLY A 373 -10.94 -6.77 -23.40
C GLY A 373 -12.33 -7.41 -23.40
N SER A 374 -13.32 -6.71 -22.85
CA SER A 374 -14.73 -7.10 -22.92
C SER A 374 -15.23 -7.15 -24.36
N MET A 375 -15.95 -8.22 -24.69
CA MET A 375 -16.77 -8.33 -25.90
C MET A 375 -18.14 -7.68 -25.68
N SER A 376 -18.92 -7.52 -26.75
CA SER A 376 -20.23 -6.87 -26.74
C SER A 376 -21.28 -7.60 -25.90
N ASP A 377 -21.13 -8.91 -25.71
CA ASP A 377 -21.95 -9.75 -24.85
C ASP A 377 -21.47 -9.77 -23.38
N GLY A 378 -20.46 -8.97 -23.05
CA GLY A 378 -19.84 -8.91 -21.73
C GLY A 378 -18.83 -10.02 -21.46
N SER A 379 -18.63 -10.96 -22.39
CA SER A 379 -17.66 -12.05 -22.22
C SER A 379 -16.21 -11.58 -22.43
N ARG A 380 -15.26 -12.50 -22.23
CA ARG A 380 -13.83 -12.32 -22.50
C ARG A 380 -13.33 -13.44 -23.40
N PRO A 381 -12.20 -13.25 -24.12
CA PRO A 381 -11.66 -14.26 -25.05
C PRO A 381 -10.99 -15.45 -24.35
N TYR A 382 -11.36 -15.73 -23.09
CA TYR A 382 -10.93 -16.87 -22.29
C TYR A 382 -12.04 -17.28 -21.32
N PRO A 383 -12.11 -18.56 -20.91
CA PRO A 383 -13.13 -19.02 -19.99
C PRO A 383 -12.83 -18.58 -18.55
N SER A 384 -13.89 -18.32 -17.80
CA SER A 384 -13.86 -17.95 -16.38
C SER A 384 -14.96 -18.70 -15.62
N ALA A 385 -14.67 -19.11 -14.39
CA ALA A 385 -15.67 -19.75 -13.54
C ALA A 385 -16.79 -18.76 -13.22
N GLY A 386 -18.03 -19.13 -13.59
CA GLY A 386 -19.21 -18.28 -13.35
C GLY A 386 -19.25 -17.01 -14.19
N ALA A 387 -18.37 -16.87 -15.19
CA ALA A 387 -18.19 -15.63 -15.96
C ALA A 387 -17.88 -14.40 -15.07
N LEU A 388 -17.18 -14.62 -13.95
CA LEU A 388 -16.82 -13.56 -13.00
C LEU A 388 -15.60 -12.74 -13.45
N TYR A 389 -14.73 -13.30 -14.27
CA TYR A 389 -13.52 -12.65 -14.81
C TYR A 389 -12.65 -12.05 -13.70
N THR A 390 -12.17 -12.92 -12.81
CA THR A 390 -11.41 -12.55 -11.61
C THR A 390 -9.91 -12.46 -11.85
N ALA A 391 -9.38 -13.00 -12.96
CA ALA A 391 -8.03 -12.71 -13.42
C ALA A 391 -7.97 -11.29 -14.01
N ARG A 392 -7.08 -10.45 -13.48
CA ARG A 392 -6.98 -9.01 -13.76
C ARG A 392 -5.53 -8.59 -13.96
N LEU A 393 -5.32 -7.42 -14.56
CA LEU A 393 -3.99 -6.89 -14.87
C LEU A 393 -3.76 -5.56 -14.17
N ARG A 394 -2.61 -5.45 -13.51
CA ARG A 394 -1.96 -4.16 -13.24
C ARG A 394 -0.86 -3.96 -14.27
N LEU A 395 -0.78 -2.77 -14.85
CA LEU A 395 0.27 -2.38 -15.79
C LEU A 395 1.24 -1.44 -15.09
N LEU A 396 2.51 -1.81 -15.00
CA LEU A 396 3.61 -0.89 -14.76
C LEU A 396 4.17 -0.45 -16.12
N ALA A 397 3.91 0.81 -16.51
CA ALA A 397 4.52 1.43 -17.67
C ALA A 397 5.78 2.19 -17.24
N MET A 398 6.92 1.88 -17.87
CA MET A 398 8.22 2.51 -17.60
C MET A 398 8.62 3.42 -18.76
N SER A 399 8.69 2.86 -19.98
CA SER A 399 9.07 3.59 -21.19
C SER A 399 8.19 3.19 -22.39
N VAL A 400 6.91 3.52 -22.28
CA VAL A 400 5.91 3.30 -23.35
C VAL A 400 5.65 4.61 -24.09
N ASP A 401 5.90 4.64 -25.40
CA ASP A 401 5.63 5.83 -26.21
C ASP A 401 4.13 6.13 -26.25
N GLY A 402 3.75 7.38 -25.97
CA GLY A 402 2.35 7.80 -25.84
C GLY A 402 1.66 7.46 -24.50
N LEU A 403 2.37 6.95 -23.49
CA LEU A 403 1.84 6.70 -22.14
C LEU A 403 2.82 7.17 -21.07
N ALA A 404 2.35 7.98 -20.12
CA ALA A 404 3.19 8.45 -19.02
C ALA A 404 3.64 7.27 -18.12
N PRO A 405 4.87 7.29 -17.57
CA PRO A 405 5.31 6.27 -16.62
C PRO A 405 4.38 6.23 -15.39
N GLY A 406 4.01 5.03 -14.96
CA GLY A 406 3.07 4.84 -13.86
C GLY A 406 2.63 3.39 -13.69
N VAL A 407 1.98 3.11 -12.56
CA VAL A 407 1.21 1.89 -12.35
C VAL A 407 -0.26 2.19 -12.62
N TYR A 408 -0.91 1.32 -13.37
CA TYR A 408 -2.28 1.46 -13.82
C TYR A 408 -3.09 0.21 -13.52
N ASP A 409 -4.36 0.37 -13.17
CA ASP A 409 -5.35 -0.68 -13.30
C ASP A 409 -5.79 -0.77 -14.76
N VAL A 410 -5.90 -1.99 -15.26
CA VAL A 410 -6.44 -2.26 -16.59
C VAL A 410 -7.94 -2.48 -16.45
N ASP A 411 -8.73 -1.48 -16.83
CA ASP A 411 -10.18 -1.58 -16.91
C ASP A 411 -10.57 -2.15 -18.27
N GLU A 412 -10.68 -3.46 -18.29
CA GLU A 412 -10.95 -4.27 -19.47
C GLU A 412 -12.39 -4.19 -19.96
N VAL A 413 -13.33 -3.75 -19.11
CA VAL A 413 -14.72 -3.48 -19.49
C VAL A 413 -14.79 -2.21 -20.33
N ASN A 414 -14.22 -1.12 -19.82
CA ASN A 414 -14.29 0.18 -20.49
C ASN A 414 -13.11 0.42 -21.46
N ARG A 415 -12.18 -0.55 -21.57
CA ARG A 415 -10.96 -0.48 -22.40
C ARG A 415 -10.15 0.78 -22.13
N GLN A 416 -9.89 1.03 -20.86
CA GLN A 416 -9.16 2.20 -20.37
C GLN A 416 -8.19 1.81 -19.25
N LEU A 417 -7.24 2.70 -18.96
CA LEU A 417 -6.35 2.57 -17.82
C LEU A 417 -6.81 3.51 -16.71
N VAL A 418 -6.64 3.11 -15.45
CA VAL A 418 -6.88 3.97 -14.29
C VAL A 418 -5.56 4.15 -13.54
N THR A 419 -5.12 5.37 -13.33
CA THR A 419 -3.88 5.66 -12.61
C THR A 419 -3.98 5.14 -11.18
N VAL A 420 -2.98 4.36 -10.77
CA VAL A 420 -2.85 3.87 -9.41
C VAL A 420 -1.78 4.70 -8.70
N THR A 421 -0.51 4.52 -9.05
CA THR A 421 0.65 5.22 -8.44
C THR A 421 1.59 5.74 -9.53
N PRO A 422 2.42 6.76 -9.28
CA PRO A 422 3.59 7.06 -10.11
C PRO A 422 4.48 5.82 -10.33
N ALA A 423 5.32 5.85 -11.37
CA ALA A 423 6.26 4.76 -11.62
C ALA A 423 7.22 4.64 -10.43
N PRO A 424 7.41 3.43 -9.87
CA PRO A 424 8.42 3.18 -8.87
C PRO A 424 9.83 3.34 -9.46
N GLU A 425 10.80 3.59 -8.59
CA GLU A 425 12.21 3.57 -8.97
C GLU A 425 12.62 2.20 -9.49
N ILE A 426 13.60 2.15 -10.41
CA ILE A 426 14.05 0.88 -11.02
C ILE A 426 14.50 -0.12 -9.94
N GLY A 427 15.22 0.35 -8.92
CA GLY A 427 15.70 -0.51 -7.82
C GLY A 427 14.57 -1.15 -7.02
N ASP A 428 13.41 -0.51 -6.89
CA ASP A 428 12.25 -1.09 -6.22
C ASP A 428 11.67 -2.25 -7.05
N VAL A 429 11.61 -2.08 -8.37
CA VAL A 429 11.14 -3.12 -9.28
C VAL A 429 12.10 -4.30 -9.23
N GLU A 430 13.40 -4.05 -9.33
CA GLU A 430 14.44 -5.09 -9.27
C GLU A 430 14.40 -5.89 -7.96
N ALA A 431 14.13 -5.22 -6.84
CA ALA A 431 14.00 -5.88 -5.54
C ALA A 431 12.84 -6.89 -5.46
N THR A 432 11.88 -6.88 -6.40
CA THR A 432 10.74 -7.80 -6.39
C THR A 432 11.06 -9.20 -6.91
N SER A 433 12.20 -9.43 -7.57
CA SER A 433 12.55 -10.75 -8.09
C SER A 433 14.05 -10.94 -8.27
N SER A 434 14.56 -12.12 -7.94
CA SER A 434 15.95 -12.52 -8.27
C SER A 434 16.21 -12.64 -9.78
N TRP A 435 15.16 -12.58 -10.61
CA TRP A 435 15.26 -12.57 -12.07
C TRP A 435 15.42 -11.15 -12.65
N PHE A 436 15.42 -10.11 -11.82
CA PHE A 436 15.56 -8.72 -12.23
C PHE A 436 16.94 -8.14 -11.81
N GLY A 437 17.44 -7.18 -12.57
CA GLY A 437 18.68 -6.45 -12.29
C GLY A 437 19.98 -7.13 -12.76
N GLU A 438 21.13 -6.49 -12.49
CA GLU A 438 22.45 -6.88 -13.05
C GLU A 438 22.84 -8.34 -12.76
N GLY A 439 22.51 -8.86 -11.57
CA GLY A 439 22.81 -10.24 -11.18
C GLY A 439 21.99 -11.29 -11.96
N ALA A 440 20.88 -10.89 -12.58
CA ALA A 440 20.01 -11.79 -13.31
C ALA A 440 20.49 -12.08 -14.74
N ALA A 441 21.43 -11.28 -15.28
CA ALA A 441 22.01 -11.47 -16.61
C ALA A 441 22.66 -12.87 -16.77
N LEU A 442 23.23 -13.42 -15.70
CA LEU A 442 23.90 -14.73 -15.70
C LEU A 442 22.96 -15.93 -15.91
N VAL A 443 21.65 -15.73 -15.78
CA VAL A 443 20.61 -16.77 -15.96
C VAL A 443 19.57 -16.40 -17.03
N GLY A 444 19.85 -15.36 -17.84
CA GLY A 444 18.91 -14.84 -18.85
C GLY A 444 17.70 -14.13 -18.23
N GLY A 445 17.93 -13.37 -17.15
CA GLY A 445 16.95 -12.53 -16.46
C GLY A 445 16.50 -11.30 -17.26
N VAL A 446 15.89 -10.35 -16.59
CA VAL A 446 15.24 -9.17 -17.18
C VAL A 446 15.97 -7.90 -16.74
N ASP A 447 16.44 -7.13 -17.71
CA ASP A 447 16.99 -5.80 -17.49
C ASP A 447 15.82 -4.79 -17.43
N ILE A 448 15.41 -4.44 -16.21
CA ILE A 448 14.26 -3.56 -15.97
C ILE A 448 14.51 -2.16 -16.54
N ALA A 449 15.75 -1.66 -16.48
CA ALA A 449 16.09 -0.33 -16.97
C ALA A 449 15.81 -0.14 -18.47
N THR A 450 15.78 -1.24 -19.23
CA THR A 450 15.51 -1.22 -20.68
C THR A 450 14.20 -1.92 -21.07
N THR A 451 13.44 -2.43 -20.09
CA THR A 451 12.12 -3.05 -20.32
C THR A 451 11.04 -1.97 -20.33
N PRO A 452 10.20 -1.83 -21.38
CA PRO A 452 9.26 -0.72 -21.45
C PRO A 452 8.02 -0.87 -20.57
N ALA A 453 7.57 -2.10 -20.31
CA ALA A 453 6.40 -2.36 -19.47
C ALA A 453 6.48 -3.70 -18.74
N LEU A 454 5.80 -3.78 -17.60
CA LEU A 454 5.63 -5.00 -16.81
C LEU A 454 4.15 -5.17 -16.47
N LEU A 455 3.56 -6.32 -16.82
CA LEU A 455 2.20 -6.67 -16.38
C LEU A 455 2.27 -7.52 -15.12
N GLY A 456 1.58 -7.09 -14.07
CA GLY A 456 1.23 -7.91 -12.92
C GLY A 456 -0.12 -8.60 -13.18
N LEU A 457 -0.10 -9.90 -13.48
CA LEU A 457 -1.31 -10.71 -13.59
C LEU A 457 -1.67 -11.22 -12.21
N TYR A 458 -2.84 -10.82 -11.72
CA TYR A 458 -3.34 -11.20 -10.40
C TYR A 458 -4.76 -11.74 -10.49
N VAL A 459 -5.21 -12.38 -9.41
CA VAL A 459 -6.55 -12.94 -9.27
C VAL A 459 -7.24 -12.33 -8.06
N ARG A 460 -8.48 -11.89 -8.24
CA ARG A 460 -9.38 -11.46 -7.16
C ARG A 460 -9.99 -12.67 -6.45
N ILE A 461 -9.16 -13.40 -5.70
CA ILE A 461 -9.51 -14.62 -4.96
C ILE A 461 -10.64 -14.35 -3.97
N GLY A 462 -10.66 -13.19 -3.30
CA GLY A 462 -11.70 -12.82 -2.34
C GLY A 462 -13.10 -12.79 -2.98
N GLU A 463 -13.22 -12.25 -4.19
CA GLU A 463 -14.46 -12.23 -4.98
C GLU A 463 -14.90 -13.64 -5.34
N LEU A 464 -13.98 -14.43 -5.90
CA LEU A 464 -14.24 -15.79 -6.33
C LEU A 464 -14.59 -16.74 -5.17
N ARG A 465 -14.03 -16.48 -3.98
CA ARG A 465 -14.29 -17.24 -2.75
C ARG A 465 -15.72 -17.11 -2.24
N ARG A 466 -16.39 -15.98 -2.50
CA ARG A 466 -17.81 -15.80 -2.11
C ARG A 466 -18.71 -16.82 -2.82
N ASP A 467 -18.38 -17.15 -4.05
CA ASP A 467 -19.20 -18.05 -4.88
C ASP A 467 -18.72 -19.49 -4.79
N TYR A 468 -17.40 -19.72 -4.71
CA TYR A 468 -16.81 -21.06 -4.86
C TYR A 468 -16.05 -21.57 -3.63
N GLY A 469 -16.01 -20.80 -2.53
CA GLY A 469 -15.34 -21.20 -1.30
C GLY A 469 -13.88 -21.58 -1.53
N LEU A 470 -13.48 -22.76 -1.06
CA LEU A 470 -12.11 -23.27 -1.22
C LEU A 470 -11.70 -23.50 -2.69
N ARG A 471 -12.64 -23.64 -3.63
CA ARG A 471 -12.29 -23.81 -5.05
C ARG A 471 -11.84 -22.55 -5.75
N ALA A 472 -12.03 -21.39 -5.13
CA ALA A 472 -11.60 -20.12 -5.69
C ALA A 472 -10.14 -20.16 -6.15
N VAL A 473 -9.22 -20.69 -5.34
CA VAL A 473 -7.81 -20.74 -5.72
C VAL A 473 -7.57 -21.63 -6.96
N ARG A 474 -8.29 -22.77 -7.10
CA ARG A 474 -8.17 -23.64 -8.31
C ARG A 474 -8.64 -22.91 -9.56
N PHE A 475 -9.82 -22.31 -9.49
CA PHE A 475 -10.44 -21.64 -10.63
C PHE A 475 -9.68 -20.37 -11.00
N GLY A 476 -9.28 -19.60 -10.00
CA GLY A 476 -8.51 -18.39 -10.14
C GLY A 476 -7.18 -18.62 -10.86
N PHE A 477 -6.37 -19.58 -10.40
CA PHE A 477 -5.08 -19.88 -11.04
C PHE A 477 -5.23 -20.51 -12.43
N ALA A 478 -6.27 -21.32 -12.66
CA ALA A 478 -6.57 -21.80 -14.01
C ALA A 478 -6.93 -20.65 -14.96
N GLU A 479 -7.76 -19.71 -14.50
CA GLU A 479 -8.14 -18.52 -15.25
C GLU A 479 -6.94 -17.60 -15.55
N ALA A 480 -6.07 -17.37 -14.56
CA ALA A 480 -4.80 -16.66 -14.78
C ALA A 480 -3.94 -17.36 -15.83
N GLY A 481 -3.85 -18.69 -15.83
CA GLY A 481 -3.17 -19.45 -16.87
C GLY A 481 -3.76 -19.24 -18.27
N HIS A 482 -5.09 -19.21 -18.40
CA HIS A 482 -5.76 -18.90 -19.67
C HIS A 482 -5.43 -17.50 -20.17
N LEU A 483 -5.52 -16.49 -19.30
CA LEU A 483 -5.21 -15.11 -19.66
C LEU A 483 -3.72 -14.93 -20.00
N ALA A 484 -2.81 -15.52 -19.22
CA ALA A 484 -1.38 -15.52 -19.51
C ALA A 484 -1.07 -16.12 -20.89
N GLN A 485 -1.70 -17.25 -21.22
CA GLN A 485 -1.53 -17.86 -22.54
C GLN A 485 -2.05 -16.95 -23.65
N ASN A 486 -3.24 -16.35 -23.49
CA ASN A 486 -3.78 -15.38 -24.45
C ASN A 486 -2.83 -14.20 -24.67
N LEU A 487 -2.32 -13.60 -23.59
CA LEU A 487 -1.36 -12.48 -23.66
C LEU A 487 -0.12 -12.86 -24.46
N THR A 488 0.46 -14.05 -24.21
CA THR A 488 1.66 -14.48 -24.95
C THR A 488 1.38 -14.79 -26.42
N LEU A 489 0.20 -15.31 -26.77
CA LEU A 489 -0.19 -15.56 -28.16
C LEU A 489 -0.44 -14.25 -28.92
N VAL A 490 -1.13 -13.30 -28.30
CA VAL A 490 -1.36 -11.97 -28.86
C VAL A 490 -0.03 -11.23 -29.02
N ALA A 491 0.84 -11.27 -28.02
CA ALA A 491 2.18 -10.71 -28.12
C ALA A 491 2.95 -11.28 -29.32
N ALA A 492 2.97 -12.60 -29.48
CA ALA A 492 3.61 -13.26 -30.62
C ALA A 492 3.00 -12.82 -31.96
N GLY A 493 1.68 -12.65 -32.02
CA GLY A 493 0.96 -12.15 -33.20
C GLY A 493 1.23 -10.68 -33.52
N LEU A 494 1.62 -9.87 -32.53
CA LEU A 494 2.01 -8.46 -32.64
C LEU A 494 3.53 -8.27 -32.78
N SER A 495 4.29 -9.37 -32.92
CA SER A 495 5.77 -9.35 -32.92
C SER A 495 6.35 -8.65 -31.68
N LEU A 496 5.67 -8.81 -30.54
CA LEU A 496 6.16 -8.45 -29.22
C LEU A 496 6.81 -9.66 -28.57
N SER A 497 7.71 -9.39 -27.64
CA SER A 497 8.33 -10.39 -26.77
C SER A 497 7.77 -10.22 -25.37
N MET A 498 7.44 -11.33 -24.73
CA MET A 498 6.84 -11.32 -23.39
C MET A 498 7.45 -12.40 -22.53
N GLY A 499 7.90 -12.02 -21.33
CA GLY A 499 8.32 -12.94 -20.29
C GLY A 499 7.13 -13.45 -19.49
N VAL A 500 7.29 -14.58 -18.81
CA VAL A 500 6.29 -15.12 -17.87
C VAL A 500 7.05 -15.61 -16.65
N LEU A 501 7.02 -14.84 -15.56
CA LEU A 501 7.77 -15.11 -14.34
C LEU A 501 6.80 -15.41 -13.19
N GLY A 502 6.90 -16.61 -12.63
CA GLY A 502 6.28 -16.97 -11.35
C GLY A 502 7.23 -16.89 -10.15
N GLY A 503 8.52 -16.62 -10.39
CA GLY A 503 9.51 -16.46 -9.33
C GLY A 503 9.68 -15.00 -8.97
N PHE A 504 9.01 -14.55 -7.92
CA PHE A 504 9.13 -13.21 -7.36
C PHE A 504 8.93 -13.28 -5.84
N TYR A 505 9.31 -12.23 -5.12
CA TYR A 505 9.05 -12.10 -3.70
C TYR A 505 7.64 -11.52 -3.52
N ASP A 506 6.69 -12.38 -3.17
CA ASP A 506 5.25 -12.07 -3.17
C ASP A 506 4.93 -10.73 -2.53
N ASP A 507 5.26 -10.52 -1.25
CA ASP A 507 4.86 -9.29 -0.55
C ASP A 507 5.45 -8.02 -1.20
N LEU A 508 6.67 -8.09 -1.74
CA LEU A 508 7.30 -6.96 -2.45
C LEU A 508 6.62 -6.69 -3.80
N ALA A 509 6.27 -7.74 -4.54
CA ALA A 509 5.58 -7.61 -5.81
C ALA A 509 4.13 -7.11 -5.61
N HIS A 510 3.42 -7.60 -4.60
CA HIS A 510 2.07 -7.11 -4.26
C HIS A 510 2.13 -5.63 -3.88
N ASP A 511 3.09 -5.24 -3.05
CA ASP A 511 3.31 -3.85 -2.67
C ASP A 511 3.60 -2.95 -3.90
N LEU A 512 4.49 -3.38 -4.81
CA LEU A 512 4.80 -2.68 -6.07
C LEU A 512 3.54 -2.39 -6.89
N PHE A 513 2.64 -3.37 -6.99
CA PHE A 513 1.39 -3.27 -7.74
C PHE A 513 0.20 -2.78 -6.91
N THR A 514 0.42 -2.39 -5.65
CA THR A 514 -0.59 -1.94 -4.68
C THR A 514 -1.76 -2.93 -4.50
N LEU A 515 -1.40 -4.22 -4.41
CA LEU A 515 -2.31 -5.33 -4.15
C LEU A 515 -2.14 -5.78 -2.69
N ASP A 516 -3.21 -6.29 -2.09
CA ASP A 516 -3.17 -6.71 -0.68
C ASP A 516 -2.57 -8.11 -0.46
N GLY A 517 -2.49 -8.96 -1.49
CA GLY A 517 -1.93 -10.30 -1.38
C GLY A 517 -2.70 -11.26 -0.46
N VAL A 518 -3.95 -10.93 -0.13
CA VAL A 518 -4.89 -11.73 0.68
C VAL A 518 -6.12 -12.08 -0.16
N ASP A 519 -6.81 -11.06 -0.67
CA ASP A 519 -7.95 -11.17 -1.59
C ASP A 519 -7.51 -10.98 -3.04
N ASP A 520 -6.50 -10.15 -3.29
CA ASP A 520 -5.91 -9.91 -4.61
C ASP A 520 -4.49 -10.47 -4.68
N THR A 521 -4.32 -11.60 -5.36
CA THR A 521 -3.05 -12.37 -5.38
C THR A 521 -2.40 -12.40 -6.75
N LEU A 522 -1.15 -11.93 -6.84
CA LEU A 522 -0.30 -12.02 -8.02
C LEU A 522 0.01 -13.47 -8.37
N VAL A 523 0.01 -13.75 -9.67
CA VAL A 523 0.33 -15.07 -10.23
C VAL A 523 1.55 -14.98 -11.14
N TYR A 524 1.61 -13.95 -12.00
CA TYR A 524 2.76 -13.73 -12.89
C TYR A 524 3.18 -12.27 -12.94
N LEU A 525 4.49 -12.07 -13.04
CA LEU A 525 5.10 -10.87 -13.58
C LEU A 525 5.44 -11.14 -15.05
N MET A 526 4.95 -10.30 -15.95
CA MET A 526 5.07 -10.50 -17.40
C MET A 526 5.69 -9.26 -18.06
N PRO A 527 7.03 -9.17 -18.14
CA PRO A 527 7.71 -8.07 -18.81
C PRO A 527 7.39 -8.12 -20.30
N VAL A 528 7.19 -6.96 -20.89
CA VAL A 528 6.82 -6.79 -22.30
C VAL A 528 7.89 -5.94 -22.95
N GLY A 529 8.37 -6.39 -24.10
CA GLY A 529 9.32 -5.65 -24.93
C GLY A 529 9.14 -5.97 -26.41
N SER A 530 10.08 -5.54 -27.22
CA SER A 530 10.17 -5.89 -28.63
C SER A 530 11.62 -6.20 -29.01
N VAL A 531 11.80 -7.23 -29.83
CA VAL A 531 13.10 -7.46 -30.46
C VAL A 531 13.32 -6.34 -31.46
N GLY A 532 14.41 -5.57 -31.32
CA GLY A 532 14.76 -4.52 -32.28
C GLY A 532 14.77 -5.08 -33.71
N MET A 533 14.15 -4.36 -34.64
CA MET A 533 13.94 -4.78 -36.04
C MET A 533 15.22 -5.23 -36.76
N SER A 534 16.40 -4.78 -36.29
CA SER A 534 17.72 -5.11 -36.82
C SER A 534 18.17 -6.57 -36.61
N GLU A 535 17.68 -7.27 -35.57
CA GLU A 535 18.04 -8.67 -35.31
C GLU A 535 17.11 -9.69 -35.96
N ILE A 536 15.91 -9.27 -36.36
CA ILE A 536 14.96 -10.15 -37.07
C ILE A 536 15.48 -10.46 -38.47
N VAL A 537 16.13 -9.49 -39.13
CA VAL A 537 16.73 -9.67 -40.47
C VAL A 537 17.90 -10.67 -40.43
N SER A 538 18.74 -10.63 -39.39
CA SER A 538 19.89 -11.56 -39.28
C SER A 538 19.50 -13.00 -38.95
N ARG A 539 18.35 -13.23 -38.30
CA ARG A 539 17.83 -14.58 -38.02
C ARG A 539 17.05 -15.21 -39.19
N VAL A 540 16.53 -14.41 -40.11
CA VAL A 540 15.87 -14.90 -41.34
C VAL A 540 16.90 -15.25 -42.42
N GLU A 541 18.12 -14.71 -42.35
CA GLU A 541 19.21 -14.95 -43.31
C GLU A 541 20.29 -15.95 -42.85
N ALA A 542 20.16 -16.56 -41.67
CA ALA A 542 21.07 -17.63 -41.25
C ALA A 542 20.59 -19.00 -41.79
N PRO A 543 21.41 -19.74 -42.56
CA PRO A 543 21.02 -20.96 -43.27
C PRO A 543 20.68 -22.15 -42.36
#